data_AF-D5LLN6-F1
#
_entry.id   AF-D5LLN6-F1
#
_cell.length_a   1.000
_cell.length_b   1.000
_cell.length_c   1.000
_cell.angle_alpha   90.00
_cell.angle_beta   90.00
_cell.angle_gamma   90.00
#
_symmetry.space_group_name_H-M   'P 1'
#
loop_
_entity.id
_entity.type
_entity.pdbx_description
1 polymer ?
#
loop_
_entity_poly.entity_id
_entity_poly.type
_entity_poly.pdbx_seq_one_letter_code
_entity_poly.pdbx_strand_id
1 'polypeptide(L)'
;MAIETTQNDIVYRPKIPDIPISKHLPLHSYCLRNKNHPSSKPCIINDATRDIYTYTDVELNALRVALGLNKLGIQQGDVIILFLPNSLKFIFSFLGASF
;
A
#
# COMPACT_ATOMS: atom_id res chain seq x y z
N MET A 1 23.70 37.89 -31.89
CA MET A 1 23.63 36.46 -31.57
C MET A 1 23.58 36.38 -30.05
N ALA A 2 22.40 36.16 -29.47
CA ALA A 2 22.26 36.08 -28.01
C ALA A 2 22.85 34.76 -27.55
N ILE A 3 23.81 34.81 -26.63
CA ILE A 3 24.37 33.64 -25.97
C ILE A 3 23.36 33.27 -24.89
N GLU A 4 22.46 32.33 -25.19
CA GLU A 4 21.64 31.69 -24.16
C GLU A 4 22.60 31.01 -23.18
N THR A 5 22.79 31.65 -22.04
CA THR A 5 23.49 31.05 -20.91
C THR A 5 22.51 30.05 -20.33
N THR A 6 22.74 28.76 -20.59
CA THR A 6 22.02 27.68 -19.90
C THR A 6 22.35 27.78 -18.42
N GLN A 7 21.46 28.43 -17.68
CA GLN A 7 21.51 28.48 -16.23
C GLN A 7 21.26 27.05 -15.74
N ASN A 8 22.34 26.34 -15.41
CA ASN A 8 22.23 24.99 -14.88
C ASN A 8 21.59 25.05 -13.49
N ASP A 9 20.49 24.34 -13.33
CA ASP A 9 19.79 24.23 -12.05
C ASP A 9 20.69 23.59 -10.98
N ILE A 10 20.61 24.12 -9.76
CA ILE A 10 21.26 23.52 -8.59
C ILE A 10 20.34 22.41 -8.06
N VAL A 11 20.74 21.15 -8.26
CA VAL A 11 19.98 19.97 -7.82
C VAL A 11 20.55 19.41 -6.53
N TYR A 12 19.73 19.40 -5.48
CA TYR A 12 20.05 18.75 -4.20
C TYR A 12 19.53 17.33 -4.15
N ARG A 13 20.28 16.42 -3.51
CA ARG A 13 19.89 15.02 -3.30
C ARG A 13 20.20 14.56 -1.87
N PRO A 14 19.51 13.53 -1.35
CA PRO A 14 19.87 12.89 -0.09
C PRO A 14 21.32 12.40 -0.10
N LYS A 15 21.97 12.37 1.07
CA LYS A 15 23.31 11.78 1.23
C LYS A 15 23.32 10.25 1.16
N ILE A 16 22.14 9.63 1.19
CA ILE A 16 21.94 8.18 1.15
C ILE A 16 21.97 7.75 -0.32
N PRO A 17 22.64 6.63 -0.66
CA PRO A 17 22.65 6.14 -2.03
C PRO A 17 21.25 5.79 -2.52
N ASP A 18 21.06 5.88 -3.83
CA ASP A 18 19.85 5.39 -4.47
C ASP A 18 19.68 3.90 -4.18
N ILE A 19 18.45 3.51 -3.84
CA ILE A 19 18.07 2.11 -3.63
C ILE A 19 17.21 1.61 -4.79
N PRO A 20 17.27 0.32 -5.15
CA PRO A 20 16.40 -0.23 -6.18
C PRO A 20 14.93 -0.22 -5.69
N ILE A 21 14.09 0.55 -6.37
CA ILE A 21 12.63 0.60 -6.13
C ILE A 21 11.94 -0.14 -7.27
N SER A 22 11.08 -1.10 -6.92
CA SER A 22 10.27 -1.81 -7.92
C SER A 22 9.20 -0.88 -8.47
N LYS A 23 9.20 -0.65 -9.79
CA LYS A 23 8.22 0.20 -10.50
C LYS A 23 7.07 -0.59 -11.13
N HIS A 24 7.07 -1.91 -10.97
CA HIS A 24 6.13 -2.81 -11.65
C HIS A 24 5.21 -3.56 -10.68
N LEU A 25 5.51 -3.55 -9.38
CA LEU A 25 4.68 -4.24 -8.39
C LEU A 25 3.44 -3.40 -8.05
N PRO A 26 2.25 -4.01 -8.01
CA PRO A 26 1.09 -3.39 -7.38
C PRO A 26 1.39 -3.01 -5.92
N LEU A 27 0.73 -1.97 -5.42
CA LEU A 27 0.99 -1.43 -4.09
C LEU A 27 0.81 -2.48 -2.98
N HIS A 28 -0.31 -3.22 -2.97
CA HIS A 28 -0.55 -4.27 -1.98
C HIS A 28 0.58 -5.32 -1.99
N SER A 29 1.05 -5.71 -3.18
CA SER A 29 2.12 -6.69 -3.36
C SER A 29 3.47 -6.15 -2.88
N TYR A 30 3.74 -4.86 -3.08
CA TYR A 30 4.96 -4.21 -2.57
C TYR A 30 4.94 -4.11 -1.04
N CYS A 31 3.83 -3.67 -0.46
CA CYS A 31 3.67 -3.47 0.99
C CYS A 31 3.64 -4.79 1.79
N LEU A 32 2.96 -5.81 1.28
CA LEU A 32 2.83 -7.11 1.94
C LEU A 32 3.97 -8.08 1.59
N ARG A 33 4.97 -7.63 0.81
CA ARG A 33 6.11 -8.44 0.43
C ARG A 33 6.91 -8.85 1.66
N ASN A 34 6.81 -10.12 2.04
CA ASN A 34 7.62 -10.70 3.10
C ASN A 34 9.05 -10.94 2.62
N LYS A 35 9.95 -9.96 2.79
CA LYS A 35 11.40 -10.19 2.59
C LYS A 35 12.11 -10.63 3.87
N ASN A 36 11.66 -10.17 5.04
CA ASN A 36 12.45 -10.24 6.27
C ASN A 36 11.66 -10.68 7.52
N HIS A 37 10.37 -11.01 7.40
CA HIS A 37 9.53 -11.39 8.55
C HIS A 37 8.76 -12.69 8.26
N PRO A 38 8.63 -13.60 9.26
CA PRO A 38 7.76 -14.74 9.13
C PRO A 38 6.32 -14.26 8.97
N SER A 39 5.55 -14.95 8.13
CA SER A 39 4.17 -14.59 7.81
C SER A 39 3.23 -14.62 9.03
N SER A 40 3.62 -15.34 10.09
CA SER A 40 2.95 -15.39 11.39
C SER A 40 3.23 -14.20 12.33
N LYS A 41 4.08 -13.25 11.94
CA LYS A 41 4.36 -12.06 12.77
C LYS A 41 3.11 -11.16 12.86
N PRO A 42 2.81 -10.57 14.03
CA PRO A 42 1.80 -9.53 14.14
C PRO A 42 2.01 -8.40 13.12
N CYS A 43 0.96 -8.05 12.39
CA CYS A 43 0.93 -6.99 11.38
C CYS A 43 0.07 -5.81 11.87
N ILE A 44 -1.17 -6.09 12.27
CA ILE A 44 -2.09 -5.07 12.78
C ILE A 44 -2.65 -5.52 14.13
N ILE A 45 -2.67 -4.60 15.09
CA ILE A 45 -3.23 -4.82 16.43
C ILE A 45 -4.37 -3.83 16.60
N ASN A 46 -5.57 -4.33 16.87
CA ASN A 46 -6.70 -3.49 17.22
C ASN A 46 -6.68 -3.23 18.72
N ASP A 47 -6.40 -1.99 19.13
CA ASP A 47 -6.28 -1.67 20.55
C ASP A 47 -7.61 -1.85 21.32
N ALA A 48 -8.74 -1.54 20.68
CA ALA A 48 -10.05 -1.59 21.31
C ALA A 48 -10.52 -3.02 21.59
N THR A 49 -10.25 -3.97 20.69
CA THR A 49 -10.67 -5.37 20.84
C THR A 49 -9.54 -6.29 21.30
N ARG A 50 -8.29 -5.81 21.27
CA ARG A 50 -7.06 -6.58 21.45
C ARG A 50 -6.82 -7.66 20.39
N ASP A 51 -7.58 -7.65 19.29
CA ASP A 51 -7.36 -8.60 18.18
C ASP A 51 -6.02 -8.34 17.50
N ILE A 52 -5.30 -9.42 17.19
CA ILE A 52 -4.01 -9.39 16.51
C ILE A 52 -4.16 -10.11 15.18
N TYR A 53 -3.81 -9.42 14.11
CA TYR A 53 -3.81 -9.95 12.75
C TYR A 53 -2.36 -10.10 12.29
N THR A 54 -1.99 -11.31 11.88
CA THR A 54 -0.68 -11.58 11.27
C THR A 54 -0.60 -11.04 9.84
N TYR A 55 0.60 -11.00 9.25
CA TYR A 55 0.73 -10.61 7.85
C TYR A 55 -0.09 -11.53 6.92
N THR A 56 -0.13 -12.83 7.19
CA THR A 56 -0.99 -13.77 6.45
C THR A 56 -2.47 -13.42 6.59
N ASP A 57 -2.92 -13.09 7.81
CA ASP A 57 -4.32 -12.73 8.04
C ASP A 57 -4.69 -11.46 7.28
N VAL A 58 -3.82 -10.46 7.28
CA VAL A 58 -4.05 -9.21 6.56
C VAL A 58 -4.16 -9.42 5.06
N GLU A 59 -3.24 -10.20 4.48
CA GLU A 59 -3.26 -10.54 3.06
C GLU A 59 -4.55 -11.29 2.68
N LEU A 60 -4.90 -12.33 3.44
CA LEU A 60 -6.09 -13.13 3.18
C LEU A 60 -7.40 -12.32 3.33
N ASN A 61 -7.48 -11.46 4.34
CA ASN A 61 -8.66 -10.61 4.54
C ASN A 61 -8.77 -9.53 3.45
N ALA A 62 -7.66 -8.92 3.03
CA ALA A 62 -7.66 -7.96 1.93
C ALA A 62 -8.12 -8.61 0.61
N LEU A 63 -7.62 -9.81 0.29
CA LEU A 63 -8.07 -10.56 -0.89
C LEU A 63 -9.56 -10.90 -0.82
N ARG A 64 -10.06 -11.31 0.35
CA ARG A 64 -11.50 -11.55 0.55
C ARG A 64 -12.33 -10.30 0.32
N VAL A 65 -11.85 -9.13 0.76
CA VAL A 65 -12.52 -7.85 0.48
C VAL A 65 -12.52 -7.56 -1.01
N ALA A 66 -11.40 -7.75 -1.71
CA ALA A 66 -11.32 -7.56 -3.17
C ALA A 66 -12.37 -8.41 -3.93
N LEU A 67 -12.45 -9.69 -3.57
CA LEU A 67 -13.47 -10.61 -4.11
C LEU A 67 -14.90 -10.15 -3.77
N GLY A 68 -15.10 -9.59 -2.58
CA GLY A 68 -16.37 -9.01 -2.16
C GLY A 68 -16.75 -7.76 -2.97
N LEU A 69 -15.80 -6.85 -3.20
CA LEU A 69 -15.98 -5.65 -4.01
C LEU A 69 -16.37 -6.02 -5.45
N ASN A 70 -15.68 -7.00 -6.04
CA ASN A 70 -16.00 -7.51 -7.37
C ASN A 70 -17.44 -8.07 -7.42
N LYS A 71 -17.85 -8.86 -6.42
CA LYS A 71 -19.23 -9.38 -6.32
C LYS A 71 -20.29 -8.28 -6.17
N LEU A 72 -19.93 -7.12 -5.62
CA LEU A 72 -20.80 -5.95 -5.53
C LEU A 72 -20.83 -5.13 -6.84
N GLY A 73 -20.11 -5.57 -7.87
CA GLY A 73 -20.07 -4.94 -9.18
C GLY A 73 -18.97 -3.89 -9.34
N ILE A 74 -18.14 -3.65 -8.31
CA ILE A 74 -17.03 -2.69 -8.37
C ILE A 74 -15.91 -3.26 -9.24
N GLN A 75 -15.49 -2.50 -10.24
CA GLN A 75 -14.49 -2.89 -11.21
C GLN A 75 -13.16 -2.14 -11.02
N GLN A 76 -12.13 -2.62 -11.71
CA GLN A 76 -10.85 -1.91 -11.76
C GLN A 76 -11.04 -0.50 -12.33
N GLY A 77 -10.55 0.50 -11.60
CA GLY A 77 -10.66 1.92 -11.98
C GLY A 77 -11.82 2.65 -11.31
N ASP A 78 -12.76 1.94 -10.68
CA ASP A 78 -13.82 2.55 -9.90
C ASP A 78 -13.28 3.19 -8.60
N VAL A 79 -14.02 4.17 -8.09
CA VAL A 79 -13.65 4.91 -6.89
C VAL A 79 -14.50 4.47 -5.70
N ILE A 80 -13.83 4.15 -4.59
CA ILE A 80 -14.46 3.82 -3.30
C ILE A 80 -14.12 4.91 -2.30
N ILE A 81 -15.14 5.48 -1.63
CA ILE A 81 -14.95 6.42 -0.53
C ILE A 81 -14.97 5.66 0.79
N LEU A 82 -13.94 5.82 1.61
CA LEU A 82 -13.86 5.25 2.96
C LEU A 82 -14.13 6.35 3.99
N PHE A 83 -15.37 6.47 4.44
CA PHE A 83 -15.74 7.38 5.51
C PHE A 83 -15.84 6.61 6.84
N LEU A 84 -14.67 6.27 7.39
CA LEU A 84 -14.52 5.41 8.57
C LEU A 84 -13.49 6.00 9.54
N PRO A 85 -13.60 5.75 10.85
CA PRO A 85 -12.52 6.01 11.79
C PRO A 85 -11.34 5.06 11.54
N ASN A 86 -10.20 5.34 12.19
CA ASN A 86 -9.05 4.43 12.21
C ASN A 86 -9.49 3.04 12.72
N SER A 87 -9.52 2.08 11.82
CA SER A 87 -10.07 0.74 12.08
C SER A 87 -9.53 -0.28 11.09
N LEU A 88 -9.65 -1.56 11.43
CA LEU A 88 -9.31 -2.66 10.52
C LEU A 88 -10.14 -2.64 9.23
N LYS A 89 -11.39 -2.16 9.32
CA LYS A 89 -12.27 -2.00 8.15
C LYS A 89 -11.65 -1.04 7.14
N PHE A 90 -11.09 0.07 7.61
CA PHE A 90 -10.38 1.01 6.73
C PHE A 90 -9.21 0.32 6.01
N ILE A 91 -8.38 -0.42 6.75
CA ILE A 91 -7.18 -1.06 6.19
C ILE A 91 -7.56 -2.15 5.18
N PHE A 92 -8.51 -3.01 5.52
CA PHE A 92 -8.94 -4.08 4.62
C PHE A 92 -9.69 -3.56 3.39
N SER A 93 -10.49 -2.50 3.53
CA SER A 93 -11.11 -1.84 2.38
C SER A 93 -10.08 -1.20 1.47
N PHE A 94 -9.07 -0.52 2.02
CA PHE A 94 -7.99 0.08 1.22
C PHE A 94 -7.15 -0.96 0.50
N LEU A 95 -6.66 -1.98 1.22
CA LEU A 95 -5.87 -3.05 0.62
C LEU A 95 -6.68 -3.86 -0.37
N GLY A 96 -7.93 -4.21 -0.03
CA GLY A 96 -8.82 -4.95 -0.92
C GLY A 96 -9.17 -4.20 -2.20
N ALA A 97 -9.28 -2.86 -2.16
CA ALA A 97 -9.44 -2.05 -3.36
C ALA A 97 -8.17 -1.98 -4.23
N SER A 98 -7.00 -2.25 -3.64
CA SER A 98 -5.73 -2.31 -4.38
C SER A 98 -5.49 -3.68 -5.03
N PHE A 99 -6.12 -4.76 -4.53
CA PHE A 99 -6.03 -6.13 -5.04
C PHE A 99 -6.83 -6.30 -6.33
#